data_AF-A0A7G9QMT9-F1
#
_entry.id   AF-A0A7G9QMT9-F1
#
_cell.length_a   1.000
_cell.length_b   1.000
_cell.length_c   1.000
_cell.angle_alpha   90.00
_cell.angle_beta   90.00
_cell.angle_gamma   90.00
#
_symmetry.space_group_name_H-M   'P 1'
#
loop_
_entity.id
_entity.type
_entity.pdbx_description
1 polymer ?
#
loop_
_entity_poly.entity_id
_entity_poly.type
_entity_poly.pdbx_seq_one_letter_code
_entity_poly.pdbx_strand_id
1 'polypeptide(L)'
;MKVKSTFIYTLETGENALILLTDNKIEQDKLYQHLAVDAYQFKKEIVEEEPRIELISAGYKNENNEIIWNREYIPVPKWYDQN
;
A
#
# COMPACT_ATOMS: atom_id res chain seq x y z
N MET A 1 -3.79 9.68 -10.74
CA MET A 1 -3.71 8.79 -9.57
C MET A 1 -5.03 8.81 -8.82
N LYS A 2 -5.87 7.79 -9.03
CA LYS A 2 -7.09 7.60 -8.25
C LYS A 2 -7.08 6.19 -7.70
N VAL A 3 -7.07 6.06 -6.38
CA VAL A 3 -7.26 4.76 -5.71
C VAL A 3 -8.73 4.38 -5.88
N LYS A 4 -8.97 3.17 -6.36
CA LYS A 4 -10.31 2.62 -6.62
C LYS A 4 -10.82 1.80 -5.46
N SER A 5 -9.93 1.06 -4.82
CA SER A 5 -10.23 0.22 -3.68
C SER A 5 -8.95 -0.08 -2.92
N THR A 6 -9.12 -0.58 -1.70
CA THR A 6 -8.02 -1.05 -0.85
C THR A 6 -8.40 -2.38 -0.23
N PHE A 7 -7.40 -3.19 0.09
CA PHE A 7 -7.59 -4.37 0.92
C PHE A 7 -6.35 -4.65 1.75
N ILE A 8 -6.54 -5.36 2.85
CA ILE A 8 -5.47 -5.80 3.74
C ILE A 8 -5.10 -7.23 3.35
N TYR A 9 -3.81 -7.47 3.18
CA TYR A 9 -3.22 -8.77 2.91
C TYR A 9 -2.23 -9.12 4.00
N THR A 10 -2.50 -10.19 4.75
CA THR A 10 -1.56 -10.71 5.74
C THR A 10 -0.51 -11.55 5.02
N LEU A 11 0.76 -11.19 5.18
CA LEU A 11 1.89 -11.95 4.67
C LEU A 11 2.04 -13.28 5.42
N GLU A 12 2.77 -14.22 4.82
CA GLU A 12 3.13 -15.48 5.49
C GLU A 12 3.99 -15.26 6.75
N THR A 13 4.67 -14.12 6.84
CA THR A 13 5.42 -13.67 8.02
C THR A 13 4.53 -13.18 9.17
N GLY A 14 3.23 -12.98 8.92
CA GLY A 14 2.26 -12.45 9.88
C GLY A 14 2.05 -10.93 9.81
N GLU A 15 2.86 -10.21 9.04
CA GLU A 15 2.75 -8.77 8.87
C GLU A 15 1.54 -8.41 7.99
N ASN A 16 0.84 -7.32 8.32
CA ASN A 16 -0.27 -6.85 7.48
C ASN A 16 0.18 -5.80 6.48
N ALA A 17 -0.07 -6.08 5.20
CA ALA A 17 0.17 -5.16 4.10
C ALA A 17 -1.14 -4.54 3.61
N LEU A 18 -1.20 -3.21 3.53
CA LEU A 18 -2.28 -2.49 2.85
C LEU A 18 -1.98 -2.40 1.35
N ILE A 19 -2.87 -2.93 0.53
CA ILE A 19 -2.75 -2.90 -0.93
C ILE A 19 -3.73 -1.88 -1.49
N LEU A 20 -3.19 -0.85 -2.15
CA LEU A 20 -3.97 0.20 -2.82
C LEU A 20 -4.16 -0.15 -4.29
N LEU A 21 -5.40 -0.26 -4.74
CA LEU A 21 -5.72 -0.66 -6.11
C LEU A 21 -6.00 0.54 -7.03
N THR A 22 -5.41 0.52 -8.21
CA THR A 22 -5.63 1.48 -9.29
C THR A 22 -6.28 0.82 -10.51
N ASP A 23 -6.63 1.64 -11.51
CA ASP A 23 -7.31 1.21 -12.73
C ASP A 23 -6.43 0.37 -13.66
N ASN A 24 -5.11 0.57 -13.64
CA ASN A 24 -4.19 -0.10 -14.55
C ASN A 24 -2.75 -0.03 -14.04
N LYS A 25 -1.87 -0.81 -14.68
CA LYS A 25 -0.45 -0.87 -14.35
C LYS A 25 0.24 0.50 -14.33
N ILE A 26 -0.06 1.38 -15.28
CA ILE A 26 0.58 2.71 -15.37
C ILE A 26 0.27 3.55 -14.13
N GLU A 27 -0.99 3.55 -13.68
CA GLU A 27 -1.39 4.26 -12.48
C GLU A 27 -0.88 3.57 -11.21
N GLN A 28 -0.78 2.24 -11.20
CA GLN A 28 -0.15 1.47 -10.10
C GLN A 28 1.33 1.82 -9.95
N ASP A 29 2.08 1.93 -11.04
CA ASP A 29 3.50 2.27 -11.01
C ASP A 29 3.71 3.70 -10.49
N LYS A 30 2.89 4.67 -10.95
CA LYS A 30 2.92 6.04 -10.41
C LYS A 30 2.61 6.08 -8.92
N LEU A 31 1.59 5.33 -8.49
CA LEU A 31 1.22 5.24 -7.08
C LEU A 31 2.34 4.62 -6.25
N TYR A 32 2.93 3.52 -6.71
CA TYR A 32 4.05 2.88 -6.04
C TYR A 32 5.23 3.85 -5.85
N GLN A 33 5.62 4.58 -6.91
CA GLN A 33 6.69 5.57 -6.84
C GLN A 33 6.37 6.70 -5.87
N HIS A 34 5.13 7.21 -5.88
CA HIS A 34 4.70 8.23 -4.92
C HIS A 34 4.76 7.71 -3.48
N LEU A 35 4.32 6.47 -3.24
CA LEU A 35 4.40 5.82 -1.93
C LEU A 35 5.85 5.64 -1.46
N ALA A 36 6.75 5.32 -2.38
CA ALA A 36 8.17 5.11 -2.06
C ALA A 36 8.87 6.43 -1.69
N VAL A 37 8.56 7.53 -2.40
CA VAL A 37 9.32 8.79 -2.30
C VAL A 37 8.69 9.80 -1.34
N ASP A 38 7.38 10.03 -1.42
CA ASP A 38 6.75 11.27 -0.92
C ASP A 38 5.46 11.06 -0.10
N ALA A 39 5.16 9.82 0.27
CA ALA A 39 3.94 9.51 1.00
C ALA A 39 4.10 9.46 2.52
N TYR A 40 5.08 10.17 3.11
CA TYR A 40 5.31 10.11 4.56
C TYR A 40 4.07 10.49 5.38
N GLN A 41 3.38 11.57 5.00
CA GLN A 41 2.16 12.03 5.67
C GLN A 41 1.03 10.99 5.56
N PHE A 42 0.83 10.42 4.38
CA PHE A 42 -0.17 9.38 4.16
C PHE A 42 0.13 8.09 4.93
N LYS A 43 1.41 7.69 4.99
CA LYS A 43 1.88 6.56 5.79
C LYS A 43 1.63 6.79 7.28
N LYS A 44 1.80 8.02 7.76
CA LYS A 44 1.52 8.42 9.14
C LYS A 44 0.02 8.30 9.46
N GLU A 45 -0.84 8.81 8.58
CA GLU A 45 -2.30 8.72 8.74
C GLU A 45 -2.77 7.26 8.84
N ILE A 46 -2.23 6.36 7.99
CA ILE A 46 -2.53 4.93 8.07
C ILE A 46 -2.16 4.34 9.42
N VAL A 47 -1.02 4.73 9.98
CA VAL A 47 -0.51 4.20 11.24
C VAL A 47 -1.32 4.71 12.43
N GLU A 48 -1.85 5.93 12.35
CA GLU A 48 -2.76 6.51 13.35
C GLU A 48 -4.14 5.86 13.32
N GLU A 49 -4.69 5.59 12.13
CA GLU A 49 -6.02 4.98 11.98
C GLU A 49 -6.00 3.46 12.16
N GLU A 50 -4.99 2.79 11.63
CA GLU A 50 -4.86 1.33 11.55
C GLU A 50 -3.44 0.88 11.91
N PRO A 51 -3.05 0.92 13.20
CA PRO A 51 -1.68 0.65 13.66
C PRO A 51 -1.20 -0.79 13.42
N ARG A 52 -2.11 -1.69 13.01
CA ARG A 52 -1.82 -3.07 12.63
C ARG A 52 -1.20 -3.19 11.23
N ILE A 53 -1.23 -2.13 10.42
CA ILE A 53 -0.62 -2.11 9.08
C ILE A 53 0.86 -1.79 9.24
N GLU A 54 1.70 -2.70 8.78
CA GLU A 54 3.15 -2.61 8.86
C GLU A 54 3.78 -2.32 7.50
N LEU A 55 3.05 -2.65 6.43
CA LEU A 55 3.53 -2.59 5.06
C LEU A 55 2.47 -1.96 4.15
N ILE A 56 2.92 -1.32 3.08
CA ILE A 56 2.03 -0.80 2.03
C ILE A 56 2.56 -1.12 0.64
N SER A 57 1.65 -1.38 -0.29
CA SER A 57 1.99 -1.55 -1.71
C SER A 57 0.85 -1.07 -2.61
N ALA A 58 1.15 -0.98 -3.91
CA ALA A 58 0.20 -0.61 -4.95
C ALA A 58 -0.07 -1.80 -5.88
N GLY A 59 -1.33 -1.94 -6.27
CA GLY A 59 -1.80 -2.93 -7.23
C GLY A 59 -2.78 -2.36 -8.23
N TYR A 60 -3.19 -3.18 -9.18
CA TYR A 60 -4.26 -2.91 -10.12
C TYR A 60 -5.07 -4.17 -10.39
N LYS A 61 -6.27 -3.99 -10.91
CA LYS A 61 -7.09 -5.11 -11.41
C LYS A 61 -6.88 -5.24 -12.91
N ASN A 62 -6.50 -6.42 -13.39
CA ASN A 62 -6.34 -6.66 -14.83
C ASN A 62 -7.70 -6.93 -15.51
N GLU A 63 -7.68 -7.09 -16.83
CA GLU A 63 -8.88 -7.36 -17.64
C GLU A 63 -9.56 -8.69 -17.27
N ASN A 64 -8.82 -9.64 -16.70
CA ASN A 64 -9.33 -10.92 -16.19
C ASN A 64 -9.93 -10.83 -14.79
N ASN A 65 -10.09 -9.62 -14.24
CA ASN A 65 -10.49 -9.37 -12.85
C ASN A 65 -9.52 -9.89 -11.78
N GLU A 66 -8.30 -10.24 -12.15
CA GLU A 66 -7.26 -10.66 -11.21
C GLU A 66 -6.57 -9.43 -10.61
N ILE A 67 -6.23 -9.53 -9.32
CA ILE A 67 -5.54 -8.47 -8.61
C ILE A 67 -4.04 -8.73 -8.70
N ILE A 68 -3.31 -7.79 -9.29
CA ILE A 68 -1.85 -7.84 -9.43
C ILE A 68 -1.28 -6.65 -8.67
N TRP A 69 -0.30 -6.88 -7.80
CA TRP A 69 0.34 -5.82 -7.04
C TRP A 69 1.84 -6.02 -6.93
N ASN A 70 2.54 -4.93 -6.60
CA ASN A 70 3.98 -4.98 -6.41
C ASN A 70 4.33 -5.76 -5.14
N ARG A 71 5.17 -6.78 -5.27
CA ARG A 71 5.64 -7.61 -4.15
C ARG A 71 6.78 -6.96 -3.36
N GLU A 72 7.33 -5.88 -3.87
CA GLU A 72 8.17 -4.99 -3.07
C GLU A 72 7.27 -4.16 -2.16
N TYR A 73 7.25 -4.50 -0.88
CA TYR A 73 6.46 -3.79 0.11
C TYR A 73 7.25 -2.61 0.67
N ILE A 74 6.56 -1.48 0.84
CA ILE A 74 7.12 -0.28 1.43
C ILE A 74 6.77 -0.30 2.92
N PRO A 75 7.74 -0.25 3.83
CA PRO A 75 7.45 -0.16 5.26
C PRO A 75 6.76 1.16 5.58
N VAL A 76 5.72 1.09 6.42
CA VAL A 76 5.18 2.26 7.10
C VAL A 76 5.96 2.49 8.39
N PRO A 77 6.25 3.76 8.76
CA PRO A 77 6.92 4.07 10.01
C PRO A 77 6.06 3.59 11.17
N LYS A 78 6.67 2.93 12.14
CA LYS A 78 5.91 2.38 13.27
C LYS A 78 5.41 3.51 14.15
N TRP A 79 4.24 3.34 14.74
CA TRP A 79 3.62 4.38 15.58
C TRP A 79 4.53 4.83 16.73
N TYR A 80 5.38 3.93 17.24
CA TYR A 80 6.34 4.22 18.31
C TYR A 80 7.64 4.88 17.85
N ASP A 81 7.98 4.83 16.56
CA ASP A 81 9.13 5.57 15.99
C ASP A 81 8.79 7.06 15.75
N GLN A 82 7.53 7.46 15.98
CA GLN A 82 7.08 8.85 15.87
C GLN A 82 7.09 9.63 17.20
N ASN A 83 7.56 9.02 18.30
CA ASN A 83 7.70 9.65 19.63
C ASN A 83 9.15 9.89 20.01
#